data_AF-A0A1Q5UMK1-F1
#
_entry.id   AF-A0A1Q5UMK1-F1
#
_cell.length_a   1.000
_cell.length_b   1.000
_cell.length_c   1.000
_cell.angle_alpha   90.00
_cell.angle_beta   90.00
_cell.angle_gamma   90.00
#
_symmetry.space_group_name_H-M   'P 1'
#
loop_
_entity.id
_entity.type
_entity.pdbx_description
1 polymer ?
#
loop_
_entity_poly.entity_id
_entity_poly.type
_entity_poly.pdbx_seq_one_letter_code
_entity_poly.pdbx_strand_id
1 'polypeptide(L)'
;MATSDLAYSVDQEIADFFEKTTVTRSACDNFAREHVGGNIVPVAVQGVCSYTVYAGNNDEFVVQFRLASLQLSMETAKLARSIYSHFAPQVTFMGQIGEATESKEALSIYVMSRLRGISYLDFILAHNSQVPENSPEFSSWRKNLVIDIARYA
;
A
#
# COMPACT_ATOMS: atom_id res chain seq x y z
N MET A 1 6.64 -23.76 23.42
CA MET A 1 5.97 -22.52 23.83
C MET A 1 5.09 -22.13 22.67
N ALA A 2 3.77 -22.08 22.89
CA ALA A 2 2.84 -21.64 21.85
C ALA A 2 3.14 -20.17 21.57
N THR A 3 3.62 -19.87 20.36
CA THR A 3 3.59 -18.52 19.83
C THR A 3 2.12 -18.14 19.79
N SER A 4 1.70 -17.24 20.67
CA SER A 4 0.40 -16.59 20.51
C SER A 4 0.39 -15.99 19.10
N ASP A 5 -0.46 -16.51 18.21
CA ASP A 5 -0.75 -15.89 16.93
C ASP A 5 -1.23 -14.45 17.25
N LEU A 6 -0.33 -13.48 17.13
CA LEU A 6 -0.73 -12.08 17.17
C LEU A 6 -1.55 -11.85 15.90
N ALA A 7 -2.87 -11.84 16.04
CA ALA A 7 -3.76 -11.46 14.95
C ALA A 7 -3.35 -10.06 14.46
N TYR A 8 -3.17 -9.93 13.14
CA TYR A 8 -2.84 -8.65 12.53
C TYR A 8 -3.89 -7.59 12.87
N SER A 9 -3.44 -6.41 13.31
CA SER A 9 -4.30 -5.27 13.63
C SER A 9 -3.87 -4.06 12.81
N VAL A 10 -4.69 -3.69 11.83
CA VAL A 10 -4.44 -2.51 10.99
C VAL A 10 -4.34 -1.23 11.83
N ASP A 11 -5.17 -1.09 12.87
CA ASP A 11 -5.15 0.09 13.73
C ASP A 11 -3.87 0.18 14.57
N GLN A 12 -3.31 -0.97 15.00
CA GLN A 12 -2.04 -0.99 15.72
C GLN A 12 -0.88 -0.59 14.79
N GLU A 13 -0.82 -1.15 13.58
CA GLU A 13 0.22 -0.78 12.60
C GLU A 13 0.16 0.71 12.23
N ILE A 14 -1.05 1.27 12.11
CA ILE A 14 -1.23 2.70 11.89
C ILE A 14 -0.70 3.49 13.10
N ALA A 15 -1.06 3.09 14.32
CA ALA A 15 -0.60 3.76 15.54
C ALA A 15 0.93 3.74 15.64
N ASP A 16 1.56 2.58 15.46
CA ASP A 16 3.00 2.37 15.51
C ASP A 16 3.74 3.19 14.44
N PHE A 17 3.15 3.35 13.25
CA PHE A 17 3.70 4.25 12.24
C PHE A 17 3.71 5.71 12.70
N PHE A 18 2.61 6.18 13.29
CA PHE A 18 2.48 7.57 13.74
C PHE A 18 3.33 7.90 14.97
N GLU A 19 3.85 6.92 15.70
CA GLU A 19 4.89 7.15 16.71
C GLU A 19 6.20 7.68 16.11
N LYS A 20 6.50 7.34 14.85
CA LYS A 20 7.76 7.66 14.14
C LYS A 20 7.77 9.06 13.51
N THR A 21 6.65 9.79 13.58
CA THR A 21 6.49 11.10 12.94
C THR A 21 5.82 12.11 13.87
N THR A 22 6.00 13.39 13.57
CA THR A 22 5.28 14.49 14.21
C THR A 22 3.89 14.72 13.62
N VAL A 23 3.62 14.15 12.44
CA VAL A 23 2.36 14.28 11.71
C VAL A 23 1.28 13.40 12.36
N THR A 24 0.02 13.86 12.36
CA THR A 24 -1.11 13.05 12.83
C THR A 24 -1.80 12.33 11.67
N ARG A 25 -2.48 11.22 11.98
CA ARG A 25 -3.38 10.54 11.02
C ARG A 25 -4.39 11.50 10.38
N SER A 26 -5.01 12.36 11.19
CA SER A 26 -5.99 13.33 10.70
C SER A 26 -5.40 14.34 9.71
N ALA A 27 -4.15 14.76 9.91
CA ALA A 27 -3.47 15.65 8.97
C ALA A 27 -3.23 14.96 7.62
N CYS A 28 -2.81 13.68 7.63
CA CYS A 28 -2.69 12.87 6.43
C CYS A 28 -4.05 12.68 5.71
N ASP A 29 -5.08 12.32 6.46
CA ASP A 29 -6.42 12.08 5.90
C ASP A 29 -7.02 13.36 5.30
N ASN A 30 -6.82 14.50 5.96
CA ASN A 30 -7.25 15.80 5.43
C ASN A 30 -6.48 16.16 4.16
N PHE A 31 -5.17 15.98 4.15
CA PHE A 31 -4.37 16.20 2.95
C PHE A 31 -4.88 15.36 1.77
N ALA A 32 -5.10 14.06 1.98
CA ALA A 32 -5.60 13.18 0.93
C ALA A 32 -6.98 13.63 0.42
N ARG A 33 -7.89 13.99 1.33
CA ARG A 33 -9.24 14.45 0.98
C ARG A 33 -9.23 15.75 0.20
N GLU A 34 -8.38 16.70 0.56
CA GLU A 34 -8.26 17.99 -0.12
C GLU A 34 -7.69 17.86 -1.54
N HIS A 35 -6.76 16.92 -1.75
CA HIS A 35 -6.04 16.81 -3.03
C HIS A 35 -6.68 15.86 -4.04
N VAL A 36 -7.33 14.78 -3.57
CA VAL A 36 -7.94 13.78 -4.47
C VAL A 36 -9.41 13.49 -4.18
N GLY A 37 -9.99 14.09 -3.13
CA GLY A 37 -11.41 13.93 -2.80
C GLY A 37 -11.79 12.54 -2.30
N GLY A 38 -13.11 12.32 -2.17
CA GLY A 38 -13.68 11.05 -1.76
C GLY A 38 -13.52 10.71 -0.28
N ASN A 39 -13.84 9.46 0.04
CA ASN A 39 -13.65 8.89 1.37
C ASN A 39 -12.20 8.45 1.54
N ILE A 40 -11.68 8.55 2.76
CA ILE A 40 -10.33 8.08 3.07
C ILE A 40 -10.44 6.73 3.75
N VAL A 41 -9.96 5.70 3.07
CA VAL A 41 -10.05 4.32 3.54
C VAL A 41 -8.64 3.78 3.70
N PRO A 42 -8.15 3.51 4.94
CA PRO A 42 -6.87 2.85 5.13
C PRO A 42 -6.83 1.52 4.38
N VAL A 43 -5.71 1.23 3.71
CA VAL A 43 -5.53 -0.09 3.10
C VAL A 43 -5.48 -1.16 4.19
N ALA A 44 -5.97 -2.36 3.87
CA ALA A 44 -6.11 -3.45 4.83
C ALA A 44 -4.77 -3.90 5.44
N VAL A 45 -3.66 -3.75 4.69
CA VAL A 45 -2.31 -4.08 5.16
C VAL A 45 -1.41 -2.86 4.98
N GLN A 46 -0.96 -2.29 6.10
CA GLN A 46 -0.06 -1.14 6.14
C GLN A 46 1.41 -1.55 6.03
N GLY A 47 2.24 -0.60 5.60
CA GLY A 47 3.69 -0.77 5.59
C GLY A 47 4.33 -0.17 6.83
N VAL A 48 5.38 -0.82 7.34
CA VAL A 48 6.12 -0.37 8.54
C VAL A 48 6.67 1.06 8.43
N CYS A 49 6.95 1.52 7.20
CA CYS A 49 7.52 2.83 6.88
C CYS A 49 6.54 3.77 6.18
N SER A 50 5.27 3.41 6.08
CA SER A 50 4.30 4.24 5.37
C SER A 50 2.86 4.02 5.82
N TYR A 51 2.15 5.13 6.02
CA TYR A 51 0.70 5.14 6.07
C TYR A 51 0.12 5.24 4.66
N THR A 52 -0.78 4.34 4.30
CA THR A 52 -1.37 4.25 2.95
C THR A 52 -2.89 4.19 3.02
N VAL A 53 -3.54 4.99 2.17
CA VAL A 53 -5.00 5.07 2.07
C VAL A 53 -5.45 4.99 0.62
N TYR A 54 -6.64 4.43 0.41
CA TYR A 54 -7.43 4.65 -0.80
C TYR A 54 -8.18 5.98 -0.67
N ALA A 55 -8.30 6.68 -1.79
CA ALA A 55 -9.02 7.94 -1.91
C ALA A 55 -9.50 8.18 -3.35
N GLY A 56 -10.24 9.26 -3.57
CA GLY A 56 -11.00 9.49 -4.80
C GLY A 56 -12.44 9.02 -4.69
N ASN A 57 -13.30 9.49 -5.59
CA ASN A 57 -14.75 9.22 -5.50
C ASN A 57 -15.09 7.73 -5.68
N ASN A 58 -14.21 6.97 -6.33
CA ASN A 58 -14.33 5.54 -6.60
C ASN A 58 -13.09 4.75 -6.13
N ASP A 59 -12.39 5.26 -5.10
CA ASP A 59 -11.13 4.71 -4.61
C ASP A 59 -10.09 4.49 -5.73
N GLU A 60 -10.03 5.40 -6.71
CA GLU A 60 -9.15 5.31 -7.88
C GLU A 60 -7.70 5.75 -7.59
N PHE A 61 -7.44 6.35 -6.43
CA PHE A 61 -6.12 6.77 -6.00
C PHE A 61 -5.64 5.99 -4.77
N VAL A 62 -4.33 5.79 -4.71
CA VAL A 62 -3.60 5.39 -3.52
C VAL A 62 -2.76 6.58 -3.08
N VAL A 63 -3.01 7.08 -1.87
CA VAL A 63 -2.19 8.13 -1.27
C VAL A 63 -1.31 7.50 -0.21
N GLN A 64 0.00 7.70 -0.34
CA GLN A 64 0.98 7.13 0.57
C GLN A 64 1.83 8.21 1.21
N PHE A 65 1.92 8.15 2.54
CA PHE A 65 2.73 9.01 3.38
C PHE A 65 3.88 8.18 3.92
N ARG A 66 5.11 8.44 3.45
CA ARG A 66 6.31 7.66 3.78
C ARG A 66 7.25 8.45 4.67
N LEU A 67 7.98 7.80 5.56
CA LEU A 67 9.08 8.44 6.29
C LEU A 67 10.07 9.07 5.30
N ALA A 68 10.54 10.28 5.58
CA ALA A 68 11.40 11.04 4.66
C ALA A 68 12.72 10.33 4.34
N SER A 69 13.27 9.53 5.26
CA SER A 69 14.44 8.67 5.04
C SER A 69 14.20 7.54 4.03
N LEU A 70 12.94 7.13 3.83
CA LEU A 70 12.54 5.98 3.01
C LEU A 70 11.68 6.41 1.81
N GLN A 71 12.04 7.56 1.23
CA GLN A 71 11.41 8.09 0.01
C GLN A 71 11.46 7.10 -1.15
N LEU A 72 10.41 7.14 -1.97
CA LEU A 72 10.33 6.36 -3.19
C LEU A 72 11.17 7.03 -4.28
N SER A 73 12.01 6.27 -4.98
CA SER A 73 12.70 6.77 -6.15
C SER A 73 11.71 7.07 -7.28
N MET A 74 11.52 8.36 -7.58
CA MET A 74 10.66 8.80 -8.67
C MET A 74 11.20 8.40 -10.04
N GLU A 75 12.52 8.25 -10.16
CA GLU A 75 13.16 7.75 -11.38
C GLU A 75 12.77 6.29 -11.63
N THR A 76 12.84 5.45 -10.59
CA THR A 76 12.41 4.04 -10.65
C THR A 76 10.93 3.94 -10.93
N ALA A 77 10.08 4.75 -10.28
CA ALA A 77 8.64 4.74 -10.51
C ALA A 77 8.28 5.13 -11.97
N LYS A 78 8.94 6.17 -12.52
CA LYS A 78 8.75 6.59 -13.91
C LYS A 78 9.26 5.54 -14.89
N LEU A 79 10.40 4.92 -14.61
CA LEU A 79 10.96 3.86 -15.45
C LEU A 79 10.04 2.64 -15.48
N ALA A 80 9.54 2.21 -14.32
CA ALA A 80 8.58 1.12 -14.21
C ALA A 80 7.31 1.42 -15.03
N ARG A 81 6.78 2.64 -14.94
CA ARG A 81 5.63 3.08 -15.77
C ARG A 81 5.95 3.08 -17.27
N SER A 82 7.17 3.43 -17.66
CA SER A 82 7.61 3.41 -19.06
C SER A 82 7.68 1.99 -19.62
N ILE A 83 8.25 1.05 -18.87
CA ILE A 83 8.43 -0.35 -19.29
C ILE A 83 7.12 -1.12 -19.24
N TYR A 84 6.38 -1.01 -18.14
CA TYR A 84 5.19 -1.82 -17.85
C TYR A 84 3.88 -1.11 -18.19
N SER A 85 3.92 0.15 -18.62
CA SER A 85 2.74 0.92 -19.03
C SER A 85 1.64 0.88 -17.96
N HIS A 86 0.43 0.46 -18.31
CA HIS A 86 -0.71 0.39 -17.41
C HIS A 86 -0.60 -0.67 -16.29
N PHE A 87 0.42 -1.53 -16.30
CA PHE A 87 0.69 -2.50 -15.23
C PHE A 87 1.53 -1.91 -14.08
N ALA A 88 2.03 -0.69 -14.22
CA ALA A 88 2.67 0.06 -13.13
C ALA A 88 1.85 1.32 -12.82
N PRO A 89 1.74 1.74 -11.56
CA PRO A 89 0.98 2.93 -11.21
C PRO A 89 1.65 4.19 -11.78
N GLN A 90 0.84 5.18 -12.15
CA GLN A 90 1.34 6.54 -12.32
C GLN A 90 1.56 7.13 -10.93
N VAL A 91 2.78 7.56 -10.63
CA VAL A 91 3.17 8.10 -9.32
C VAL A 91 3.46 9.59 -9.44
N THR A 92 2.90 10.38 -8.54
CA THR A 92 3.13 11.82 -8.41
C THR A 92 3.63 12.13 -7.00
N PHE A 93 4.75 12.84 -6.89
CA PHE A 93 5.24 13.33 -5.62
C PHE A 93 4.58 14.67 -5.29
N MET A 94 3.97 14.77 -4.10
CA MET A 94 3.19 15.93 -3.68
C MET A 94 3.92 16.83 -2.68
N GLY A 95 5.18 16.52 -2.35
CA GLY A 95 5.96 17.24 -1.34
C GLY A 95 6.03 16.50 -0.01
N GLN A 96 6.29 17.25 1.06
CA GLN A 96 6.42 16.74 2.41
C GLN A 96 5.49 17.45 3.40
N ILE A 97 5.14 16.78 4.49
CA ILE A 97 4.35 17.32 5.60
C ILE A 97 5.02 16.98 6.93
N GLY A 98 4.91 17.91 7.88
CA GLY A 98 5.50 17.81 9.21
C GLY A 98 6.96 18.26 9.27
N GLU A 99 7.47 18.34 10.48
CA GLU A 99 8.85 18.73 10.78
C GLU A 99 9.63 17.53 11.32
N ALA A 100 10.89 17.41 10.91
CA ALA A 100 11.80 16.42 11.44
C ALA A 100 12.37 16.89 12.79
N THR A 101 12.43 15.97 13.75
CA THR A 101 13.11 16.14 15.05
C THR A 101 14.18 15.07 15.20
N GLU A 102 14.91 15.06 16.31
CA GLU A 102 15.94 14.03 16.58
C GLU A 102 15.38 12.59 16.58
N SER A 103 14.08 12.41 16.89
CA SER A 103 13.44 11.09 17.03
C SER A 103 12.27 10.84 16.09
N LYS A 104 11.84 11.84 15.31
CA LYS A 104 10.65 11.76 14.45
C LYS A 104 10.93 12.36 13.08
N GLU A 105 10.37 11.76 12.04
CA GLU A 105 10.59 12.19 10.66
C GLU A 105 9.39 12.94 10.08
N ALA A 106 9.66 13.86 9.16
CA ALA A 106 8.65 14.38 8.24
C ALA A 106 8.18 13.27 7.28
N LEU A 107 7.00 13.44 6.69
CA LEU A 107 6.43 12.48 5.75
C LEU A 107 6.48 12.99 4.32
N SER A 108 7.00 12.17 3.42
CA SER A 108 6.94 12.38 1.97
C SER A 108 5.65 11.82 1.39
N ILE A 109 4.96 12.60 0.57
CA ILE A 109 3.61 12.30 0.12
C ILE A 109 3.61 11.92 -1.36
N TYR A 110 2.95 10.81 -1.67
CA TYR A 110 2.82 10.29 -3.02
C TYR A 110 1.35 10.03 -3.33
N VAL A 111 0.90 10.47 -4.50
CA VAL A 111 -0.41 10.12 -5.06
C VAL A 111 -0.18 9.19 -6.24
N MET A 112 -0.85 8.05 -6.23
CA MET A 112 -0.66 6.98 -7.20
C MET A 112 -2.00 6.57 -7.82
N SER A 113 -2.02 6.28 -9.12
CA SER A 113 -3.18 5.62 -9.72
C SER A 113 -3.34 4.21 -9.14
N ARG A 114 -4.52 3.85 -8.64
CA ARG A 114 -4.76 2.50 -8.14
C ARG A 114 -4.84 1.51 -9.29
N LEU A 115 -3.98 0.48 -9.25
CA LEU A 115 -4.14 -0.69 -10.11
C LEU A 115 -5.31 -1.53 -9.59
N ARG A 116 -6.29 -1.78 -10.46
CA ARG A 116 -7.46 -2.60 -10.11
C ARG A 116 -7.04 -4.07 -10.11
N GLY A 117 -7.58 -4.82 -9.15
CA GLY A 117 -7.26 -6.22 -8.94
C GLY A 117 -7.44 -6.61 -7.48
N ILE A 118 -7.12 -7.86 -7.19
CA ILE A 118 -7.05 -8.39 -5.82
C ILE A 118 -5.58 -8.67 -5.50
N SER A 119 -5.17 -8.42 -4.26
CA SER A 119 -3.83 -8.85 -3.86
C SER A 119 -3.79 -10.37 -3.78
N TYR A 120 -2.59 -10.96 -3.90
CA TYR A 120 -2.43 -12.39 -3.70
C TYR A 120 -2.88 -12.82 -2.29
N LEU A 121 -2.64 -11.98 -1.29
CA LEU A 121 -3.12 -12.22 0.08
C LEU A 121 -4.65 -12.29 0.15
N ASP A 122 -5.34 -11.28 -0.40
CA ASP A 122 -6.82 -11.27 -0.42
C ASP A 122 -7.37 -12.47 -1.18
N PHE A 123 -6.74 -12.82 -2.31
CA PHE A 123 -7.11 -14.00 -3.07
C PHE A 123 -6.99 -15.27 -2.22
N ILE A 124 -5.85 -15.49 -1.56
CA ILE A 124 -5.66 -16.66 -0.69
C ILE A 124 -6.67 -16.66 0.45
N LEU A 125 -6.84 -15.55 1.17
CA LEU A 125 -7.78 -15.46 2.29
C LEU A 125 -9.24 -15.77 1.87
N ALA A 126 -9.65 -15.35 0.67
CA ALA A 126 -10.98 -15.63 0.16
C ALA A 126 -11.20 -17.09 -0.27
N HIS A 127 -10.15 -17.80 -0.70
CA HIS A 127 -10.30 -19.10 -1.37
C HIS A 127 -9.68 -20.30 -0.62
N ASN A 128 -8.69 -20.10 0.28
CA ASN A 128 -7.97 -21.20 0.93
C ASN A 128 -8.85 -22.08 1.83
N SER A 129 -9.96 -21.53 2.35
CA SER A 129 -10.94 -22.29 3.15
C SER A 129 -11.96 -23.05 2.29
N GLN A 130 -12.05 -22.72 1.00
CA GLN A 130 -13.09 -23.22 0.09
C GLN A 130 -12.55 -24.25 -0.89
N VAL A 131 -11.29 -24.12 -1.30
CA VAL A 131 -10.66 -24.97 -2.31
C VAL A 131 -9.40 -25.62 -1.72
N PRO A 132 -9.33 -26.96 -1.63
CA PRO A 132 -8.13 -27.66 -1.16
C PRO A 132 -6.90 -27.33 -2.03
N GLU A 133 -5.75 -27.10 -1.39
CA GLU A 133 -4.50 -26.73 -2.08
C GLU A 133 -4.02 -27.77 -3.11
N ASN A 134 -4.37 -29.04 -2.89
CA ASN A 134 -4.05 -30.16 -3.77
C ASN A 134 -5.06 -30.35 -4.92
N SER A 135 -6.09 -29.52 -5.00
CA SER A 135 -7.08 -29.60 -6.08
C SER A 135 -6.46 -29.19 -7.44
N PRO A 136 -6.99 -29.74 -8.55
CA PRO A 136 -6.60 -29.30 -9.90
C PRO A 136 -6.82 -27.79 -10.13
N GLU A 137 -7.87 -27.23 -9.53
CA GLU A 137 -8.22 -25.81 -9.63
C GLU A 137 -7.16 -24.92 -8.98
N PHE A 138 -6.79 -25.20 -7.73
CA PHE A 138 -5.75 -24.47 -7.02
C PHE A 138 -4.37 -24.62 -7.69
N SER A 139 -4.09 -25.80 -8.26
CA SER A 139 -2.89 -26.02 -9.07
C SER A 139 -2.86 -25.13 -10.32
N SER A 140 -4.00 -24.97 -11.00
CA SER A 140 -4.14 -24.08 -12.16
C SER A 140 -3.90 -22.61 -11.78
N TRP A 141 -4.48 -22.15 -10.67
CA TRP A 141 -4.27 -20.79 -10.17
C TRP A 141 -2.81 -20.49 -9.83
N ARG A 142 -2.13 -21.41 -9.14
CA ARG A 142 -0.69 -21.28 -8.86
C ARG A 142 0.14 -21.22 -10.15
N LYS A 143 -0.21 -22.03 -11.15
CA LYS A 143 0.48 -22.01 -12.44
C LYS A 143 0.33 -20.65 -13.13
N ASN A 144 -0.87 -20.07 -13.12
CA ASN A 144 -1.10 -18.73 -13.68
C ASN A 144 -0.30 -17.66 -12.93
N LEU A 145 -0.32 -17.68 -11.60
CA LEU A 145 0.46 -16.75 -10.77
C LEU A 145 1.96 -16.81 -11.11
N VAL A 146 2.54 -18.02 -11.21
CA VAL A 146 3.96 -18.19 -11.55
C VAL A 146 4.27 -17.69 -12.96
N ILE A 147 3.39 -17.96 -13.93
CA ILE A 147 3.56 -17.47 -15.30
C ILE A 147 3.53 -15.93 -15.34
N ASP A 148 2.59 -15.31 -14.62
CA ASP A 148 2.45 -13.86 -14.62
C ASP A 148 3.63 -13.19 -13.91
N ILE A 149 4.07 -13.72 -12.76
CA ILE A 149 5.30 -13.24 -12.09
C ILE A 149 6.49 -13.35 -13.03
N ALA A 150 6.69 -14.49 -13.70
CA ALA A 150 7.82 -14.67 -14.61
C ALA A 150 7.77 -13.75 -15.86
N ARG A 151 6.60 -13.23 -16.22
CA ARG A 151 6.42 -12.33 -17.37
C ARG A 151 6.57 -10.86 -17.02
N TYR A 152 6.21 -10.48 -15.79
CA TYR A 152 6.03 -9.08 -15.42
C TYR A 152 6.85 -8.62 -14.20
N ALA A 153 7.54 -9.52 -13.50
CA ALA A 153 8.47 -9.20 -12.40
C ALA A 153 9.93 -9.20 -12.88
#